data_AF-A0A0F5JUY8-F1
#
_entry.id   AF-A0A0F5JUY8-F1
#
_cell.length_a   1.000
_cell.length_b   1.000
_cell.length_c   1.000
_cell.angle_alpha   90.00
_cell.angle_beta   90.00
_cell.angle_gamma   90.00
#
_symmetry.space_group_name_H-M   'P 1'
#
loop_
_entity.id
_entity.type
_entity.pdbx_description
1 polymer ?
#
loop_
_entity_poly.entity_id
_entity_poly.type
_entity_poly.pdbx_seq_one_letter_code
_entity_poly.pdbx_strand_id
1 'polypeptide(L)'
;MHGYRYTEQDAFHAILQKLARIVSTLRAAHLLLSNGFIQEQASLCRIVDEAEVDVTFLALGLIHGETDLHKRFLSTFYQEENEDPDRPAQTRNKRGNVPRQKIAAFIANSPTLGGDPSTAIAAMQAIHKTTSGYIHGASPFLMEMYCGRTCQFRMNGLRTSRLWQDHKDDIWNYVYRGLVAFCLTAKAIGDNSNFDTILEYTRKFSLSEPK
;
A
#
# COMPACT_ATOMS: atom_id res chain seq x y z
N MET A 1 10.72 5.99 23.21
CA MET A 1 10.42 5.32 21.91
C MET A 1 11.75 4.87 21.27
N HIS A 2 11.94 3.57 20.99
CA HIS A 2 13.23 2.98 20.58
C HIS A 2 13.46 2.89 19.05
N GLY A 3 12.81 3.74 18.25
CA GLY A 3 12.98 3.73 16.78
C GLY A 3 14.22 4.51 16.31
N TYR A 4 14.92 4.00 15.30
CA TYR A 4 15.93 4.78 14.57
C TYR A 4 15.27 5.81 13.66
N ARG A 5 15.91 6.97 13.47
CA ARG A 5 15.50 8.01 12.51
C ARG A 5 16.58 8.20 11.46
N TYR A 6 16.16 8.45 10.22
CA TYR A 6 17.05 9.01 9.23
C TYR A 6 17.34 10.48 9.56
N THR A 7 18.59 10.89 9.40
CA THR A 7 18.96 12.31 9.40
C THR A 7 18.49 12.93 8.09
N GLU A 8 18.66 12.19 7.00
CA GLU A 8 18.25 12.51 5.64
C GLU A 8 16.74 12.27 5.49
N GLN A 9 15.95 13.33 5.62
CA GLN A 9 14.48 13.29 5.50
C GLN A 9 14.00 13.50 4.06
N ASP A 10 14.64 12.81 3.11
CA ASP A 10 14.36 12.93 1.67
C ASP A 10 13.40 11.85 1.14
N ALA A 11 13.06 11.95 -0.15
CA ALA A 11 12.19 11.01 -0.85
C ALA A 11 12.78 9.59 -0.94
N PHE A 12 14.10 9.46 -1.12
CA PHE A 12 14.75 8.15 -1.24
C PHE A 12 14.60 7.34 0.06
N HIS A 13 14.89 7.94 1.20
CA HIS A 13 14.76 7.28 2.50
C HIS A 13 13.30 6.99 2.87
N ALA A 14 12.36 7.82 2.41
CA ALA A 14 10.94 7.55 2.58
C ALA A 14 10.48 6.35 1.74
N ILE A 15 10.94 6.27 0.47
CA ILE A 15 10.70 5.12 -0.41
C ILE A 15 11.26 3.85 0.22
N LEU A 16 12.49 3.87 0.72
CA LEU A 16 13.11 2.70 1.34
C LEU A 16 12.28 2.16 2.53
N GLN A 17 11.81 3.05 3.40
CA GLN A 17 10.92 2.68 4.52
C GLN A 17 9.60 2.09 4.03
N LYS A 18 9.02 2.65 2.97
CA LYS A 18 7.75 2.17 2.38
C LYS A 18 7.92 0.82 1.67
N LEU A 19 9.03 0.59 0.97
CA LEU A 19 9.35 -0.71 0.37
C LEU A 19 9.51 -1.80 1.44
N ALA A 20 10.22 -1.50 2.53
CA ALA A 20 10.30 -2.41 3.68
C ALA A 20 8.92 -2.71 4.27
N ARG A 21 8.04 -1.69 4.37
CA ARG A 21 6.65 -1.84 4.81
C ARG A 21 5.85 -2.74 3.86
N ILE A 22 5.98 -2.59 2.54
CA ILE A 22 5.31 -3.43 1.54
C ILE A 22 5.68 -4.90 1.75
N VAL A 23 6.98 -5.22 1.80
CA VAL A 23 7.46 -6.60 1.95
C VAL A 23 6.98 -7.22 3.26
N SER A 24 7.13 -6.50 4.38
CA SER A 24 6.69 -7.00 5.69
C SER A 24 5.17 -7.22 5.72
N THR A 25 4.41 -6.32 5.10
CA THR A 25 2.94 -6.39 5.11
C THR A 25 2.44 -7.52 4.22
N LEU A 26 3.03 -7.73 3.03
CA LEU A 26 2.70 -8.86 2.16
C LEU A 26 2.97 -10.21 2.83
N ARG A 27 4.09 -10.34 3.55
CA ARG A 27 4.39 -11.56 4.32
C ARG A 27 3.33 -11.83 5.38
N ALA A 28 2.92 -10.81 6.13
CA ALA A 28 1.87 -10.93 7.13
C ALA A 28 0.50 -11.24 6.50
N ALA A 29 0.16 -10.58 5.39
CA ALA A 29 -1.06 -10.83 4.63
C ALA A 29 -1.13 -12.28 4.14
N HIS A 30 -0.02 -12.80 3.60
CA HIS A 30 0.07 -14.18 3.17
C HIS A 30 -0.12 -15.18 4.33
N LEU A 31 0.46 -14.91 5.52
CA LEU A 31 0.28 -15.76 6.70
C LEU A 31 -1.19 -15.80 7.15
N LEU A 32 -1.87 -14.65 7.16
CA LEU A 32 -3.26 -14.52 7.55
C LEU A 32 -4.19 -15.20 6.54
N LEU A 33 -4.00 -14.95 5.25
CA LEU A 33 -4.71 -15.64 4.17
C LEU A 33 -4.51 -17.14 4.25
N SER A 34 -3.26 -17.58 4.43
CA SER A 34 -2.94 -18.99 4.60
C SER A 34 -3.69 -19.60 5.76
N ASN A 35 -4.12 -18.82 6.76
CA ASN A 35 -4.93 -19.27 7.90
C ASN A 35 -6.45 -19.02 7.77
N GLY A 36 -6.90 -18.38 6.69
CA GLY A 36 -8.31 -18.08 6.44
C GLY A 36 -8.81 -16.76 7.04
N PHE A 37 -7.91 -15.92 7.56
CA PHE A 37 -8.23 -14.60 8.13
C PHE A 37 -8.31 -13.54 7.03
N ILE A 38 -9.41 -13.57 6.26
CA ILE A 38 -9.56 -12.73 5.05
C ILE A 38 -9.80 -11.25 5.38
N GLN A 39 -10.45 -10.94 6.51
CA GLN A 39 -10.73 -9.57 6.94
C GLN A 39 -9.44 -8.84 7.29
N GLU A 40 -8.59 -9.50 8.08
CA GLU A 40 -7.30 -8.99 8.49
C GLU A 40 -6.34 -8.94 7.29
N GLN A 41 -6.35 -9.96 6.42
CA GLN A 41 -5.55 -9.92 5.20
C GLN A 41 -5.95 -8.75 4.28
N ALA A 42 -7.24 -8.51 4.04
CA ALA A 42 -7.69 -7.40 3.21
C ALA A 42 -7.31 -6.03 3.81
N SER A 43 -7.37 -5.92 5.13
CA SER A 43 -6.87 -4.76 5.87
C SER A 43 -5.37 -4.53 5.65
N LEU A 44 -4.56 -5.59 5.60
CA LEU A 44 -3.14 -5.49 5.28
C LEU A 44 -2.90 -5.14 3.80
N CYS A 45 -3.71 -5.66 2.87
CA CYS A 45 -3.64 -5.27 1.47
C CYS A 45 -3.91 -3.77 1.26
N ARG A 46 -4.79 -3.17 2.06
CA ARG A 46 -4.97 -1.71 2.07
C ARG A 46 -3.70 -0.95 2.44
N ILE A 47 -2.93 -1.46 3.40
CA ILE A 47 -1.63 -0.87 3.80
C ILE A 47 -0.62 -0.97 2.66
N VAL A 48 -0.60 -2.10 1.93
CA VAL A 48 0.26 -2.28 0.74
C VAL A 48 -0.12 -1.28 -0.35
N ASP A 49 -1.41 -1.16 -0.67
CA ASP A 49 -1.94 -0.20 -1.64
C ASP A 49 -1.51 1.23 -1.32
N GLU A 50 -1.62 1.62 -0.05
CA GLU A 50 -1.25 2.95 0.40
C GLU A 50 0.24 3.24 0.23
N ALA A 51 1.07 2.26 0.61
CA ALA A 51 2.51 2.34 0.53
C ALA A 51 3.01 2.33 -0.91
N GLU A 52 2.39 1.53 -1.80
CA GLU A 52 2.74 1.50 -3.21
C GLU A 52 2.45 2.85 -3.88
N VAL A 53 1.27 3.42 -3.66
CA VAL A 53 0.93 4.75 -4.19
C VAL A 53 1.91 5.82 -3.68
N ASP A 54 2.36 5.73 -2.43
CA ASP A 54 3.38 6.64 -1.89
C ASP A 54 4.74 6.47 -2.57
N VAL A 55 5.19 5.22 -2.78
CA VAL A 55 6.43 4.92 -3.50
C VAL A 55 6.35 5.44 -4.92
N THR A 56 5.26 5.18 -5.63
CA THR A 56 5.04 5.64 -7.00
C THR A 56 5.05 7.16 -7.08
N PHE A 57 4.36 7.84 -6.16
CA PHE A 57 4.38 9.30 -6.07
C PHE A 57 5.80 9.86 -5.90
N LEU A 58 6.53 9.38 -4.90
CA LEU A 58 7.87 9.86 -4.59
C LEU A 58 8.88 9.53 -5.69
N ALA A 59 8.81 8.32 -6.27
CA ALA A 59 9.71 7.90 -7.34
C ALA A 59 9.51 8.74 -8.60
N LEU A 60 8.27 9.09 -8.95
CA LEU A 60 7.99 10.02 -10.04
C LEU A 60 8.53 11.43 -9.75
N GLY A 61 8.48 11.89 -8.50
CA GLY A 61 9.12 13.12 -8.06
C GLY A 61 10.64 13.10 -8.23
N LEU A 62 11.29 11.98 -7.92
CA LEU A 62 12.74 11.81 -8.16
C LEU A 62 13.10 11.80 -9.65
N ILE A 63 12.24 11.22 -10.50
CA ILE A 63 12.49 11.12 -11.95
C ILE A 63 12.26 12.46 -12.67
N HIS A 64 11.16 13.14 -12.35
CA HIS A 64 10.66 14.30 -13.11
C HIS A 64 10.81 15.64 -12.39
N GLY A 65 11.27 15.62 -11.14
CA GLY A 65 11.38 16.78 -10.27
C GLY A 65 10.28 16.83 -9.21
N GLU A 66 10.70 17.14 -7.98
CA GLU A 66 9.80 17.27 -6.85
C GLU A 66 8.99 18.57 -6.92
N THR A 67 7.70 18.46 -6.59
CA THR A 67 6.79 19.59 -6.43
C THR A 67 6.60 19.94 -4.95
N ASP A 68 5.97 21.07 -4.64
CA ASP A 68 5.62 21.42 -3.26
C ASP A 68 4.69 20.40 -2.58
N LEU A 69 3.95 19.61 -3.37
CA LEU A 69 3.18 18.48 -2.85
C LEU A 69 4.08 17.40 -2.26
N HIS A 70 5.25 17.13 -2.87
CA HIS A 70 6.22 16.16 -2.37
C HIS A 70 6.86 16.66 -1.08
N LYS A 71 7.29 17.92 -1.05
CA LYS A 71 7.87 18.54 0.16
C LYS A 71 6.89 18.49 1.34
N ARG A 72 5.61 18.79 1.10
CA ARG A 72 4.55 18.69 2.12
C ARG A 72 4.28 17.25 2.55
N PHE A 73 4.34 16.30 1.62
CA PHE A 73 4.25 14.88 1.94
C PHE A 73 5.39 14.44 2.85
N LEU A 74 6.64 14.77 2.49
CA LEU A 74 7.82 14.39 3.26
C LEU A 74 7.81 15.03 4.65
N SER A 75 7.49 16.31 4.76
CA SER A 75 7.40 16.96 6.08
C SER A 75 6.35 16.29 6.98
N THR A 76 5.22 15.88 6.41
CA THR A 76 4.16 15.14 7.13
C THR A 76 4.59 13.71 7.45
N PHE A 77 5.33 13.06 6.54
CA PHE A 77 5.79 11.68 6.69
C PHE A 77 6.79 11.55 7.84
N TYR A 78 7.75 12.47 7.94
CA TYR A 78 8.78 12.47 8.99
C TYR A 78 8.35 13.17 10.30
N GLN A 79 7.15 13.76 10.34
CA GLN A 79 6.64 14.37 11.56
C GLN A 79 6.39 13.31 12.64
N GLU A 80 7.02 13.49 13.80
CA GLU A 80 6.83 12.66 14.98
C GLU A 80 5.47 12.95 15.64
N GLU A 81 4.79 11.90 16.08
CA GLU A 81 3.43 11.98 16.64
C GLU A 81 3.43 12.43 18.10
N ASN A 82 4.50 12.08 18.85
CA ASN A 82 4.73 12.51 20.22
C ASN A 82 6.06 13.30 20.28
N GLU A 83 5.98 14.63 20.31
CA GLU A 83 7.16 15.49 20.51
C GLU A 83 7.85 15.22 21.85
N ASP A 84 7.05 14.91 22.88
CA ASP A 84 7.52 14.46 24.19
C ASP A 84 7.07 13.01 24.42
N PRO A 85 7.96 12.01 24.18
CA PRO A 85 7.64 10.60 24.36
C PRO A 85 7.30 10.22 25.81
N ASP A 86 7.74 11.02 26.79
CA ASP A 86 7.51 10.76 28.21
C ASP A 86 6.15 11.31 28.68
N ARG A 87 5.57 12.24 27.92
CA ARG A 87 4.24 12.83 28.18
C ARG A 87 3.35 12.81 26.94
N PRO A 88 3.08 11.63 26.35
CA PRO A 88 2.38 11.51 25.08
C PRO A 88 0.97 12.14 25.11
N ALA A 89 0.28 12.04 26.25
CA ALA A 89 -1.05 12.63 26.44
C ALA A 89 -1.07 14.17 26.45
N GLN A 90 0.10 14.82 26.59
CA GLN A 90 0.24 16.28 26.58
C GLN A 90 0.68 16.80 25.22
N THR A 91 1.07 15.92 24.29
CA THR A 91 1.43 16.31 22.94
C THR A 91 0.20 16.86 22.21
N ARG A 92 0.35 18.05 21.61
CA ARG A 92 -0.70 18.70 20.80
C ARG A 92 -0.44 18.60 19.31
N ASN A 93 0.60 17.87 18.92
CA ASN A 93 1.05 17.86 17.54
C ASN A 93 0.02 17.14 16.67
N LYS A 94 -0.62 17.87 15.77
CA LYS A 94 -1.54 17.28 14.81
C LYS A 94 -0.75 17.02 13.54
N ARG A 95 -0.53 15.74 13.25
CA ARG A 95 0.13 15.34 12.01
C ARG A 95 -0.60 15.95 10.82
N GLY A 96 0.18 16.51 9.89
CA GLY A 96 -0.37 17.04 8.64
C GLY A 96 -1.20 15.99 7.89
N ASN A 97 -2.08 16.45 7.01
CA ASN A 97 -2.76 15.57 6.07
C ASN A 97 -2.45 16.03 4.64
N VAL A 98 -1.99 15.10 3.80
CA VAL A 98 -1.87 15.28 2.35
C VAL A 98 -3.00 14.50 1.70
N PRO A 99 -3.97 15.17 1.05
CA PRO A 99 -5.12 14.49 0.49
C PRO A 99 -4.71 13.44 -0.55
N ARG A 100 -5.14 12.18 -0.35
CA ARG A 100 -4.85 11.07 -1.28
C ARG A 100 -5.28 11.36 -2.71
N GLN A 101 -6.38 12.09 -2.89
CA GLN A 101 -6.86 12.51 -4.21
C GLN A 101 -5.84 13.38 -4.96
N LYS A 102 -5.07 14.23 -4.26
CA LYS A 102 -4.02 15.04 -4.89
C LYS A 102 -2.84 14.19 -5.34
N ILE A 103 -2.47 13.18 -4.55
CA ILE A 103 -1.43 12.21 -4.91
C ILE A 103 -1.87 11.40 -6.13
N ALA A 104 -3.07 10.84 -6.11
CA ALA A 104 -3.63 10.08 -7.23
C ALA A 104 -3.72 10.92 -8.51
N ALA A 105 -4.15 12.18 -8.41
CA ALA A 105 -4.20 13.10 -9.54
C ALA A 105 -2.78 13.39 -10.09
N PHE A 106 -1.79 13.58 -9.23
CA PHE A 106 -0.40 13.76 -9.69
C PHE A 106 0.09 12.54 -10.47
N ILE A 107 -0.10 11.34 -9.91
CA ILE A 107 0.30 10.07 -10.53
C ILE A 107 -0.40 9.90 -11.89
N ALA A 108 -1.72 10.08 -11.96
CA ALA A 108 -2.50 9.88 -13.18
C ALA A 108 -2.14 10.87 -14.31
N ASN A 109 -1.62 12.06 -13.98
CA ASN A 109 -1.16 13.03 -14.96
C ASN A 109 0.33 12.85 -15.33
N SER A 110 1.00 11.83 -14.80
CA SER A 110 2.41 11.58 -15.13
C SER A 110 2.56 11.07 -16.57
N PRO A 111 3.50 11.63 -17.36
CA PRO A 111 3.78 11.14 -18.72
C PRO A 111 4.22 9.66 -18.76
N THR A 112 4.70 9.12 -17.65
CA THR A 112 5.24 7.75 -17.55
C THR A 112 4.17 6.67 -17.54
N LEU A 113 2.95 6.97 -17.07
CA LEU A 113 1.89 5.96 -16.92
C LEU A 113 1.09 5.74 -18.21
N GLY A 114 1.02 6.75 -19.09
CA GLY A 114 0.21 6.70 -20.31
C GLY A 114 -1.29 6.51 -20.04
N GLY A 115 -2.12 6.61 -21.08
CA GLY A 115 -3.57 6.39 -20.98
C GLY A 115 -4.39 7.59 -20.48
N ASP A 116 -5.68 7.36 -20.23
CA ASP A 116 -6.62 8.39 -19.74
C ASP A 116 -6.50 8.59 -18.22
N PRO A 117 -6.11 9.80 -17.75
CA PRO A 117 -5.97 10.09 -16.33
C PRO A 117 -7.27 9.87 -15.53
N SER A 118 -8.43 10.11 -16.14
CA SER A 118 -9.72 9.98 -15.46
C SER A 118 -10.01 8.53 -15.06
N THR A 119 -9.75 7.61 -15.99
CA THR A 119 -9.86 6.16 -15.77
C THR A 119 -8.89 5.68 -14.68
N ALA A 120 -7.64 6.15 -14.71
CA ALA A 120 -6.65 5.78 -13.69
C ALA A 120 -7.05 6.26 -12.28
N ILE A 121 -7.54 7.51 -12.15
CA ILE A 121 -8.05 8.05 -10.88
C ILE A 121 -9.23 7.25 -10.37
N ALA A 122 -10.19 6.92 -11.25
CA ALA A 122 -11.37 6.15 -10.88
C ALA A 122 -10.99 4.75 -10.36
N ALA A 123 -10.03 4.07 -11.01
CA ALA A 123 -9.52 2.78 -10.58
C ALA A 123 -8.87 2.85 -9.19
N MET A 124 -7.97 3.83 -8.97
CA MET A 124 -7.34 4.05 -7.66
C MET A 124 -8.38 4.32 -6.56
N GLN A 125 -9.41 5.12 -6.84
CA GLN A 125 -10.48 5.41 -5.89
C GLN A 125 -11.36 4.19 -5.59
N ALA A 126 -11.66 3.37 -6.60
CA ALA A 126 -12.43 2.15 -6.42
C ALA A 126 -11.71 1.18 -5.49
N ILE A 127 -10.42 0.91 -5.73
CA ILE A 127 -9.60 0.04 -4.88
C ILE A 127 -9.58 0.55 -3.44
N HIS A 128 -9.29 1.84 -3.26
CA HIS A 128 -9.24 2.48 -1.95
C HIS A 128 -10.57 2.37 -1.18
N LYS A 129 -11.69 2.59 -1.86
CA LYS A 129 -13.03 2.54 -1.26
C LYS A 129 -13.43 1.12 -0.89
N THR A 130 -13.19 0.15 -1.77
CA THR A 130 -13.50 -1.27 -1.53
C THR A 130 -12.76 -1.79 -0.31
N THR A 131 -11.48 -1.40 -0.16
CA THR A 131 -10.64 -1.91 0.94
C THR A 131 -10.80 -1.13 2.25
N SER A 132 -11.35 0.10 2.21
CA SER A 132 -11.63 0.91 3.41
C SER A 132 -12.67 0.27 4.35
N GLY A 133 -13.60 -0.52 3.81
CA GLY A 133 -14.61 -1.22 4.60
C GLY A 133 -14.01 -2.22 5.60
N TYR A 134 -12.95 -2.93 5.20
CA TYR A 134 -12.21 -3.86 6.07
C TYR A 134 -11.48 -3.12 7.20
N ILE A 135 -10.91 -1.94 6.93
CA ILE A 135 -10.21 -1.14 7.94
C ILE A 135 -11.16 -0.63 9.03
N HIS A 136 -12.35 -0.19 8.65
CA HIS A 136 -13.29 0.42 9.59
C HIS A 136 -14.32 -0.56 10.17
N GLY A 137 -14.31 -1.83 9.74
CA GLY A 137 -15.32 -2.81 10.16
C GLY A 137 -16.72 -2.43 9.69
N ALA A 138 -16.86 -2.05 8.42
CA ALA A 138 -18.17 -1.73 7.86
C ALA A 138 -19.05 -2.99 7.82
N SER A 139 -20.33 -2.85 8.20
CA SER A 139 -21.25 -3.99 8.39
C SER A 139 -21.26 -5.02 7.24
N PRO A 140 -21.35 -4.63 5.95
CA PRO A 140 -21.32 -5.60 4.85
C PRO A 140 -20.07 -6.50 4.84
N PHE A 141 -18.92 -5.94 5.21
CA PHE A 141 -17.64 -6.65 5.26
C PHE A 141 -17.58 -7.57 6.48
N LEU A 142 -18.01 -7.12 7.66
CA LEU A 142 -18.06 -7.98 8.85
C LEU A 142 -19.00 -9.18 8.65
N MET A 143 -20.08 -8.99 7.90
CA MET A 143 -21.04 -10.05 7.59
C MET A 143 -20.48 -11.15 6.67
N GLU A 144 -19.32 -10.97 6.05
CA GLU A 144 -18.61 -12.05 5.35
C GLU A 144 -18.20 -13.20 6.29
N MET A 145 -17.96 -12.88 7.56
CA MET A 145 -17.68 -13.88 8.59
C MET A 145 -18.94 -14.59 9.06
N TYR A 146 -20.13 -14.05 8.79
CA TYR A 146 -21.38 -14.60 9.29
C TYR A 146 -21.85 -15.80 8.47
N CYS A 147 -22.03 -16.94 9.13
CA CYS A 147 -22.59 -18.13 8.52
C CYS A 147 -24.11 -18.15 8.70
N GLY A 148 -24.85 -17.81 7.64
CA GLY A 148 -26.32 -17.76 7.67
C GLY A 148 -27.01 -19.08 8.05
N ARG A 149 -26.35 -20.24 7.84
CA ARG A 149 -26.92 -21.55 8.22
C ARG A 149 -26.81 -21.85 9.71
N THR A 150 -25.72 -21.44 10.36
CA THR A 150 -25.48 -21.69 11.79
C THR A 150 -25.82 -20.49 12.66
N CYS A 151 -26.08 -19.33 12.05
CA CYS A 151 -26.30 -18.05 12.70
C CYS A 151 -25.14 -17.63 13.61
N GLN A 152 -23.91 -17.92 13.20
CA GLN A 152 -22.70 -17.66 13.96
C GLN A 152 -21.63 -16.97 13.12
N PHE A 153 -20.82 -16.13 13.77
CA PHE A 153 -19.61 -15.58 13.18
C PHE A 153 -18.48 -16.61 13.20
N ARG A 154 -17.84 -16.82 12.06
CA ARG A 154 -16.70 -17.72 11.89
C ARG A 154 -15.41 -17.01 12.25
N MET A 155 -14.99 -17.15 13.52
CA MET A 155 -13.80 -16.48 14.06
C MET A 155 -12.49 -17.26 13.87
N ASN A 156 -12.55 -18.53 13.47
CA ASN A 156 -11.38 -19.40 13.26
C ASN A 156 -10.96 -19.51 11.78
N GLY A 157 -11.25 -18.46 11.01
CA GLY A 157 -10.95 -18.39 9.59
C GLY A 157 -12.00 -19.01 8.66
N LEU A 158 -11.88 -18.62 7.39
CA LEU A 158 -12.85 -18.84 6.32
C LEU A 158 -12.31 -19.71 5.18
N ARG A 159 -11.27 -20.53 5.40
CA ARG A 159 -10.57 -21.32 4.35
C ARG A 159 -11.46 -22.16 3.43
N THR A 160 -12.62 -22.58 3.92
CA THR A 160 -13.58 -23.41 3.17
C THR A 160 -14.66 -22.61 2.43
N SER A 161 -14.63 -21.28 2.53
CA SER A 161 -15.59 -20.40 1.87
C SER A 161 -15.11 -20.02 0.47
N ARG A 162 -16.04 -19.65 -0.39
CA ARG A 162 -15.73 -19.05 -1.69
C ARG A 162 -14.94 -17.74 -1.55
N LEU A 163 -15.27 -16.93 -0.54
CA LEU A 163 -14.59 -15.67 -0.27
C LEU A 163 -13.08 -15.86 -0.05
N TRP A 164 -12.67 -16.94 0.62
CA TRP A 164 -11.25 -17.22 0.77
C TRP A 164 -10.53 -17.45 -0.56
N GLN A 165 -11.19 -18.10 -1.52
CA GLN A 165 -10.62 -18.32 -2.85
C GLN A 165 -10.48 -16.99 -3.60
N ASP A 166 -11.52 -16.14 -3.55
CA ASP A 166 -11.48 -14.79 -4.16
C ASP A 166 -10.29 -13.96 -3.61
N HIS A 167 -10.07 -13.98 -2.29
CA HIS A 167 -8.93 -13.30 -1.65
C HIS A 167 -7.58 -13.93 -1.98
N LYS A 168 -7.55 -15.25 -2.15
CA LYS A 168 -6.33 -15.97 -2.53
C LYS A 168 -5.89 -15.60 -3.94
N ASP A 169 -6.82 -15.39 -4.83
CA ASP A 169 -6.52 -14.98 -6.19
C ASP A 169 -6.12 -13.50 -6.22
N ASP A 170 -6.82 -12.64 -5.46
CA ASP A 170 -6.53 -11.20 -5.42
C ASP A 170 -5.19 -10.83 -4.75
N ILE A 171 -4.66 -11.65 -3.83
CA ILE A 171 -3.35 -11.34 -3.21
C ILE A 171 -2.22 -11.24 -4.24
N TRP A 172 -2.36 -11.91 -5.39
CA TRP A 172 -1.41 -11.86 -6.50
C TRP A 172 -1.23 -10.43 -7.03
N ASN A 173 -2.32 -9.66 -7.12
CA ASN A 173 -2.30 -8.27 -7.55
C ASN A 173 -1.41 -7.41 -6.65
N TYR A 174 -1.43 -7.62 -5.33
CA TYR A 174 -0.62 -6.84 -4.40
C TYR A 174 0.86 -7.21 -4.45
N VAL A 175 1.19 -8.47 -4.73
CA VAL A 175 2.58 -8.88 -4.98
C VAL A 175 3.09 -8.25 -6.27
N TYR A 176 2.31 -8.32 -7.35
CA TYR A 176 2.65 -7.67 -8.62
C TYR A 176 2.88 -6.16 -8.44
N ARG A 177 1.95 -5.46 -7.77
CA ARG A 177 2.08 -4.03 -7.48
C ARG A 177 3.32 -3.71 -6.63
N GLY A 178 3.65 -4.57 -5.66
CA GLY A 178 4.89 -4.48 -4.92
C GLY A 178 6.12 -4.54 -5.83
N LEU A 179 6.18 -5.51 -6.74
CA LEU A 179 7.28 -5.63 -7.71
C LEU A 179 7.40 -4.41 -8.61
N VAL A 180 6.28 -3.86 -9.09
CA VAL A 180 6.26 -2.61 -9.87
C VAL A 180 6.83 -1.44 -9.06
N ALA A 181 6.52 -1.33 -7.77
CA ALA A 181 7.07 -0.30 -6.89
C ALA A 181 8.61 -0.40 -6.76
N PHE A 182 9.14 -1.63 -6.64
CA PHE A 182 10.59 -1.88 -6.64
C PHE A 182 11.23 -1.51 -7.99
N CYS A 183 10.58 -1.89 -9.10
CA CYS A 183 11.03 -1.55 -10.44
C CYS A 183 11.12 -0.02 -10.62
N LEU A 184 10.06 0.70 -10.29
CA LEU A 184 10.02 2.15 -10.41
C LEU A 184 11.04 2.84 -9.49
N THR A 185 11.28 2.29 -8.30
CA THR A 185 12.33 2.79 -7.39
C THR A 185 13.72 2.62 -8.01
N ALA A 186 14.04 1.45 -8.54
CA ALA A 186 15.32 1.19 -9.21
C ALA A 186 15.54 2.17 -10.37
N LYS A 187 14.48 2.46 -11.14
CA LYS A 187 14.51 3.48 -12.20
C LYS A 187 14.80 4.87 -11.64
N ALA A 188 14.12 5.26 -10.57
CA ALA A 188 14.22 6.58 -9.97
C ALA A 188 15.62 6.90 -9.41
N ILE A 189 16.35 5.88 -8.94
CA ILE A 189 17.73 6.04 -8.45
C ILE A 189 18.80 5.81 -9.53
N GLY A 190 18.39 5.55 -10.78
CA GLY A 190 19.31 5.31 -11.90
C GLY A 190 19.96 3.92 -11.91
N ASP A 191 19.49 2.97 -11.10
CA ASP A 191 19.99 1.60 -11.06
C ASP A 191 19.36 0.74 -12.16
N ASN A 192 19.85 0.94 -13.39
CA ASN A 192 19.31 0.25 -14.57
C ASN A 192 19.51 -1.28 -14.49
N SER A 193 20.56 -1.76 -13.81
CA SER A 193 20.82 -3.21 -13.70
C SER A 193 19.75 -3.90 -12.84
N ASN A 194 19.41 -3.31 -11.69
CA ASN A 194 18.33 -3.84 -10.87
C ASN A 194 16.97 -3.60 -11.52
N PHE A 195 16.77 -2.45 -12.18
CA PHE A 195 15.54 -2.19 -12.94
C PHE A 195 15.24 -3.29 -13.96
N ASP A 196 16.19 -3.62 -14.84
CA ASP A 196 16.00 -4.63 -15.88
C ASP A 196 15.73 -6.02 -15.28
N THR A 197 16.46 -6.38 -14.22
CA THR A 197 16.29 -7.65 -13.52
C THR A 197 14.91 -7.78 -12.88
N ILE A 198 14.46 -6.74 -12.17
CA ILE A 198 13.16 -6.72 -11.50
C ILE A 198 12.04 -6.68 -12.53
N LEU A 199 12.18 -5.91 -13.60
CA LEU A 199 11.19 -5.83 -14.67
C LEU A 199 10.99 -7.19 -15.35
N GLU A 200 12.09 -7.89 -15.65
CA GLU A 200 12.02 -9.23 -16.23
C GLU A 200 11.36 -10.24 -15.29
N TYR A 201 11.69 -10.19 -13.99
CA TYR A 201 11.01 -11.00 -12.99
C TYR A 201 9.51 -10.67 -12.91
N THR A 202 9.16 -9.39 -12.93
CA THR A 202 7.76 -8.91 -12.87
C THR A 202 6.94 -9.42 -14.05
N ARG A 203 7.51 -9.43 -15.26
CA ARG A 203 6.87 -9.98 -16.46
C ARG A 203 6.64 -11.49 -16.34
N LYS A 204 7.63 -12.25 -15.85
CA LYS A 204 7.48 -13.69 -15.61
C LYS A 204 6.42 -13.97 -14.56
N PHE A 205 6.39 -13.18 -13.49
CA PHE A 205 5.40 -13.27 -12.43
C PHE A 205 3.98 -13.02 -12.97
N SER A 206 3.75 -11.98 -13.78
CA SER A 206 2.41 -11.75 -14.35
C SER A 206 1.93 -12.90 -15.24
N LEU A 207 2.85 -13.62 -15.89
CA LEU A 207 2.50 -14.79 -16.72
C LEU A 207 2.23 -16.06 -15.90
N SER A 208 2.64 -16.10 -14.63
CA SER A 208 2.43 -17.23 -13.73
C SER A 208 1.20 -17.06 -12.82
N GLU A 209 0.36 -16.07 -13.08
CA GLU A 209 -0.88 -15.85 -12.35
C GLU A 209 -1.77 -17.11 -12.41
N PRO A 210 -2.29 -17.59 -11.26
CA PRO A 210 -3.26 -18.69 -11.24
C PRO A 210 -4.50 -18.30 -12.05
N LYS A 211 -4.85 -19.13 -13.05
CA LYS A 211 -6.07 -18.98 -13.84
C LYS A 211 -7.27 -19.65 -13.20
#